data_AF-A0A5N5ZAD9-F1
#
_entry.id   AF-A0A5N5ZAD9-F1
#
_cell.length_a   1.000
_cell.length_b   1.000
_cell.length_c   1.000
_cell.angle_alpha   90.00
_cell.angle_beta   90.00
_cell.angle_gamma   90.00
#
_symmetry.space_group_name_H-M   'P 1'
#
loop_
_entity.id
_entity.type
_entity.pdbx_description
1 polymer ?
#
loop_
_entity_poly.entity_id
_entity_poly.type
_entity_poly.pdbx_seq_one_letter_code
_entity_poly.pdbx_strand_id
1 'polypeptide(L)'
;MELAVIIIGIAGSVASIIGAILAIQAEKKAKSAAEQAELAKNAVIKKQKTTNLAEILFEAKRVQKIFGKYSIAQSNRSLAGVEFAKDSETLQEYVFSFNENRQLVEETTEIETQAVYDELNKLLTNFSEAKAVGDKKDFGNQIRLAIDDIIFKIRKEIDDRNSKIE
;
A
#
# COMPACT_ATOMS: atom_id res chain seq x y z
N MET A 1 -58.95 -45.73 -10.48
CA MET A 1 -58.03 -44.91 -11.31
C MET A 1 -57.99 -43.47 -10.79
N GLU A 2 -59.13 -42.84 -10.50
CA GLU A 2 -59.20 -41.46 -9.97
C GLU A 2 -58.51 -41.24 -8.62
N LEU A 3 -58.65 -42.17 -7.66
CA LEU A 3 -58.03 -42.04 -6.33
C LEU A 3 -56.49 -41.93 -6.39
N ALA A 4 -55.85 -42.65 -7.32
CA ALA A 4 -54.40 -42.65 -7.48
C ALA A 4 -53.89 -41.31 -8.04
N VAL A 5 -54.64 -40.70 -8.97
CA VAL A 5 -54.31 -39.39 -9.55
C VAL A 5 -54.43 -38.28 -8.50
N ILE A 6 -55.44 -38.35 -7.63
CA ILE A 6 -55.61 -37.42 -6.50
C ILE A 6 -54.45 -37.54 -5.51
N ILE A 7 -54.04 -38.77 -5.15
CA ILE A 7 -52.92 -38.99 -4.22
C ILE A 7 -51.60 -38.46 -4.80
N ILE A 8 -51.33 -38.68 -6.10
CA ILE A 8 -50.14 -38.16 -6.79
C ILE A 8 -50.17 -36.63 -6.84
N GLY A 9 -51.32 -36.02 -7.11
CA GLY A 9 -51.47 -34.56 -7.11
C GLY A 9 -51.21 -33.92 -5.75
N ILE A 10 -51.70 -34.55 -4.67
CA ILE A 10 -51.45 -34.09 -3.29
C ILE A 10 -49.97 -34.24 -2.95
N ALA A 11 -49.35 -35.38 -3.26
CA ALA A 11 -47.94 -35.63 -2.99
C ALA A 11 -47.02 -34.66 -3.74
N GLY A 12 -47.31 -34.37 -5.02
CA GLY A 12 -46.55 -33.39 -5.81
C GLY A 12 -46.69 -31.96 -5.29
N SER A 13 -47.87 -31.59 -4.79
CA SER A 13 -48.11 -30.27 -4.19
C SER A 13 -47.32 -30.09 -2.88
N VAL A 14 -47.32 -31.12 -2.01
CA VAL A 14 -46.55 -31.12 -0.76
C VAL A 14 -45.04 -31.07 -1.05
N ALA A 15 -44.56 -31.88 -2.01
CA ALA A 15 -43.16 -31.86 -2.42
C ALA A 15 -42.73 -30.49 -2.97
N SER A 16 -43.60 -29.81 -3.72
CA SER A 16 -43.33 -28.47 -4.27
C SER A 16 -43.23 -27.40 -3.17
N ILE A 17 -44.10 -27.46 -2.17
CA ILE A 17 -44.05 -26.54 -1.01
C ILE A 17 -42.76 -26.75 -0.21
N ILE A 18 -42.39 -28.01 0.06
CA ILE A 18 -41.15 -28.34 0.78
C ILE A 18 -39.93 -27.86 -0.03
N GLY A 19 -39.93 -28.11 -1.34
CA GLY A 19 -38.87 -27.63 -2.24
C GLY A 19 -38.73 -26.11 -2.22
N ALA A 20 -39.84 -25.37 -2.25
CA ALA A 20 -39.82 -23.91 -2.17
C ALA A 20 -39.27 -23.40 -0.83
N ILE A 21 -39.66 -24.02 0.30
CA ILE A 21 -39.13 -23.66 1.62
C ILE A 21 -37.62 -23.92 1.69
N LEU A 22 -37.16 -25.07 1.21
CA LEU A 22 -35.73 -25.42 1.18
C LEU A 22 -34.94 -24.48 0.27
N ALA A 23 -35.49 -24.11 -0.90
CA ALA A 23 -34.87 -23.17 -1.82
C ALA A 23 -34.68 -21.78 -1.18
N ILE A 24 -35.71 -21.26 -0.49
CA ILE A 24 -35.62 -19.97 0.21
C ILE A 24 -34.57 -20.02 1.33
N GLN A 25 -34.47 -21.13 2.08
CA GLN A 25 -33.45 -21.29 3.11
C GLN A 25 -32.03 -21.38 2.50
N ALA A 26 -31.88 -22.10 1.39
CA ALA A 26 -30.61 -22.21 0.67
C ALA A 26 -30.18 -20.86 0.10
N GLU A 27 -31.10 -20.08 -0.47
CA GLU A 27 -30.82 -18.73 -0.98
C GLU A 27 -30.32 -17.80 0.14
N LYS A 28 -30.99 -17.80 1.30
CA LYS A 28 -30.56 -16.99 2.46
C LYS A 28 -29.17 -17.38 2.94
N LYS A 29 -28.88 -18.69 3.02
CA LYS A 29 -27.54 -19.17 3.38
C LYS A 29 -26.49 -18.79 2.34
N ALA A 30 -26.82 -18.91 1.05
CA ALA A 30 -25.92 -18.53 -0.03
C ALA A 30 -25.60 -17.04 -0.03
N LYS A 31 -26.60 -16.17 0.19
CA LYS A 31 -26.38 -14.72 0.33
C LYS A 31 -25.48 -14.39 1.52
N SER A 32 -25.77 -14.95 2.69
CA SER A 32 -24.96 -14.72 3.88
C SER A 32 -23.52 -15.24 3.71
N ALA A 33 -23.33 -16.40 3.08
CA ALA A 33 -22.00 -16.92 2.77
C ALA A 33 -21.26 -16.05 1.75
N ALA A 34 -21.94 -15.52 0.74
CA ALA A 34 -21.35 -14.60 -0.23
C ALA A 34 -20.92 -13.27 0.42
N GLU A 35 -21.76 -12.70 1.29
CA GLU A 35 -21.42 -11.50 2.07
C GLU A 35 -20.20 -11.73 2.96
N GLN A 36 -20.14 -12.87 3.66
CA GLN A 36 -18.98 -13.23 4.48
C GLN A 36 -17.71 -13.43 3.64
N ALA A 37 -17.83 -14.04 2.47
CA ALA A 37 -16.71 -14.22 1.55
C ALA A 37 -16.21 -12.87 1.01
N GLU A 38 -17.12 -11.93 0.70
CA GLU A 38 -16.75 -10.58 0.27
C GLU A 38 -16.06 -9.80 1.38
N LEU A 39 -16.57 -9.86 2.61
CA LEU A 39 -15.91 -9.26 3.79
C LEU A 39 -14.51 -9.84 4.01
N ALA A 40 -14.36 -11.17 3.94
CA ALA A 40 -13.07 -11.82 4.09
C ALA A 40 -12.09 -11.42 2.97
N LYS A 41 -12.55 -11.38 1.71
CA LYS A 41 -11.78 -10.91 0.56
C LYS A 41 -11.30 -9.48 0.77
N ASN A 42 -12.19 -8.58 1.18
CA ASN A 42 -11.87 -7.17 1.41
C ASN A 42 -10.88 -7.00 2.56
N ALA A 43 -11.01 -7.80 3.63
CA ALA A 43 -10.04 -7.82 4.73
C ALA A 43 -8.64 -8.28 4.27
N VAL A 44 -8.57 -9.31 3.43
CA VAL A 44 -7.30 -9.79 2.85
C VAL A 44 -6.67 -8.71 1.96
N ILE A 45 -7.44 -8.09 1.06
CA ILE A 45 -6.95 -7.02 0.18
C ILE A 45 -6.45 -5.83 1.02
N LYS A 46 -7.19 -5.42 2.05
CA LYS A 46 -6.77 -4.35 2.96
C LYS A 46 -5.43 -4.69 3.61
N LYS A 47 -5.28 -5.91 4.15
CA LYS A 47 -4.03 -6.37 4.77
C LYS A 47 -2.87 -6.41 3.79
N GLN A 48 -3.09 -6.90 2.57
CA GLN A 48 -2.08 -6.90 1.51
C GLN A 48 -1.63 -5.48 1.16
N LYS A 49 -2.56 -4.54 0.99
CA LYS A 49 -2.23 -3.12 0.74
C LYS A 49 -1.40 -2.53 1.89
N THR A 50 -1.75 -2.83 3.15
CA THR A 50 -0.96 -2.40 4.33
C THR A 50 0.44 -3.00 4.34
N THR A 51 0.59 -4.29 4.01
CA THR A 51 1.90 -4.95 3.92
C THR A 51 2.78 -4.29 2.86
N ASN A 52 2.25 -4.05 1.66
CA ASN A 52 2.99 -3.40 0.59
C ASN A 52 3.40 -1.96 0.99
N LEU A 53 2.52 -1.20 1.65
CA LEU A 53 2.89 0.11 2.20
C LEU A 53 4.01 0.02 3.25
N ALA A 54 4.00 -1.03 4.08
CA ALA A 54 5.06 -1.25 5.07
C ALA A 54 6.41 -1.56 4.42
N GLU A 55 6.43 -2.25 3.29
CA GLU A 55 7.64 -2.48 2.49
C GLU A 55 8.20 -1.16 1.94
N ILE A 56 7.35 -0.31 1.34
CA ILE A 56 7.76 1.02 0.85
C ILE A 56 8.28 1.87 2.01
N LEU A 57 7.61 1.84 3.17
CA LEU A 57 8.06 2.54 4.38
C LEU A 57 9.45 2.07 4.84
N PHE A 58 9.72 0.76 4.76
CA PHE A 58 11.01 0.19 5.12
C PHE A 58 12.12 0.71 4.18
N GLU A 59 11.87 0.72 2.88
CA GLU A 59 12.83 1.25 1.90
C GLU A 59 13.06 2.74 2.07
N ALA A 60 12.01 3.53 2.28
CA ALA A 60 12.11 4.96 2.57
C ALA A 60 13.00 5.21 3.81
N LYS A 61 12.81 4.44 4.89
CA LYS A 61 13.65 4.51 6.10
C LYS A 61 15.11 4.11 5.84
N ARG A 62 15.36 3.14 4.95
CA ARG A 62 16.72 2.78 4.52
C ARG A 62 17.40 3.98 3.85
N VAL A 63 16.73 4.62 2.89
CA VAL A 63 17.24 5.81 2.21
C VAL A 63 17.45 6.97 3.19
N GLN A 64 16.47 7.24 4.06
CA GLN A 64 16.56 8.25 5.11
C GLN A 64 17.83 8.08 5.97
N LYS A 65 18.12 6.84 6.38
CA LYS A 65 19.31 6.53 7.20
C LYS A 65 20.61 6.83 6.46
N ILE A 66 20.68 6.52 5.16
CA ILE A 66 21.85 6.79 4.31
C ILE A 66 22.05 8.30 4.16
N PHE A 67 20.98 9.03 3.85
CA PHE A 67 21.02 10.47 3.66
C PHE A 67 21.07 11.27 4.98
N GLY A 68 20.87 10.62 6.13
CA GLY A 68 20.96 11.24 7.45
C GLY A 68 22.31 11.89 7.75
N LYS A 69 23.39 11.40 7.12
CA LYS A 69 24.75 11.98 7.21
C LYS A 69 24.87 13.39 6.63
N TYR A 70 23.92 13.82 5.80
CA TYR A 70 23.89 15.17 5.23
C TYR A 70 23.17 16.20 6.10
N SER A 71 22.54 15.79 7.21
CA SER A 71 21.79 16.72 8.05
C SER A 71 22.69 17.74 8.75
N ILE A 72 22.11 18.92 9.03
CA ILE A 72 22.77 20.07 9.65
C ILE A 72 23.34 19.74 11.03
N ALA A 73 22.72 18.81 11.77
CA ALA A 73 23.21 18.35 13.08
C ALA A 73 24.59 17.65 13.01
N GLN A 74 25.01 17.22 11.82
CA GLN A 74 26.36 16.70 11.56
C GLN A 74 27.31 17.73 10.92
N SER A 75 27.04 19.03 11.02
CA SER A 75 27.84 20.09 10.38
C SER A 75 29.35 20.03 10.66
N ASN A 76 29.75 19.42 11.79
CA ASN A 76 31.15 19.27 12.19
C ASN A 76 31.78 17.92 11.77
N ARG A 77 31.01 16.98 11.22
CA ARG A 77 31.56 15.74 10.66
C ARG A 77 31.92 15.97 9.20
N SER A 78 33.18 15.73 8.88
CA SER A 78 33.68 15.74 7.51
C SER A 78 32.94 14.69 6.68
N LEU A 79 32.49 15.06 5.48
CA LEU A 79 32.00 14.10 4.47
C LEU A 79 33.17 13.39 3.75
N ALA A 80 34.39 13.44 4.30
CA ALA A 80 35.53 12.69 3.80
C ALA A 80 35.23 11.19 3.79
N GLY A 81 35.47 10.54 2.64
CA GLY A 81 35.21 9.11 2.45
C GLY A 81 33.76 8.76 2.14
N VAL A 82 32.88 9.73 1.96
CA VAL A 82 31.49 9.48 1.51
C VAL A 82 31.48 9.13 0.02
N GLU A 83 30.89 7.98 -0.31
CA GLU A 83 30.69 7.51 -1.68
C GLU A 83 29.40 8.10 -2.28
N PHE A 84 29.47 9.36 -2.76
CA PHE A 84 28.30 10.06 -3.32
C PHE A 84 27.63 9.33 -4.50
N ALA A 85 28.40 8.58 -5.29
CA ALA A 85 27.88 7.78 -6.40
C ALA A 85 26.94 6.67 -5.88
N LYS A 86 27.37 5.94 -4.85
CA LYS A 86 26.58 4.88 -4.21
C LYS A 86 25.33 5.41 -3.52
N ASP A 87 25.41 6.59 -2.94
CA ASP A 87 24.24 7.26 -2.36
C ASP A 87 23.24 7.67 -3.44
N SER A 88 23.73 8.11 -4.62
CA SER A 88 22.88 8.40 -5.78
C SER A 88 22.20 7.13 -6.32
N GLU A 89 22.96 6.03 -6.47
CA GLU A 89 22.43 4.72 -6.87
C GLU A 89 21.34 4.26 -5.90
N THR A 90 21.56 4.38 -4.59
CA THR A 90 20.56 4.00 -3.59
C THR A 90 19.28 4.85 -3.69
N LEU A 91 19.41 6.15 -3.97
CA LEU A 91 18.24 7.00 -4.20
C LEU A 91 17.53 6.62 -5.51
N GLN A 92 18.27 6.30 -6.56
CA GLN A 92 17.72 5.87 -7.84
C GLN A 92 16.94 4.55 -7.71
N GLU A 93 17.47 3.56 -7.00
CA GLU A 93 16.78 2.32 -6.67
C GLU A 93 15.43 2.60 -5.97
N TYR A 94 15.44 3.52 -5.01
CA TYR A 94 14.22 3.91 -4.32
C TYR A 94 13.22 4.65 -5.22
N VAL A 95 13.70 5.54 -6.11
CA VAL A 95 12.84 6.22 -7.09
C VAL A 95 12.17 5.22 -8.02
N PHE A 96 12.87 4.16 -8.43
CA PHE A 96 12.31 3.08 -9.22
C PHE A 96 11.26 2.28 -8.45
N SER A 97 11.57 1.84 -7.23
CA SER A 97 10.61 1.13 -6.37
C SER A 97 9.35 1.97 -6.07
N PHE A 98 9.53 3.26 -5.78
CA PHE A 98 8.41 4.18 -5.58
C PHE A 98 7.55 4.31 -6.84
N ASN A 99 8.18 4.36 -8.02
CA ASN A 99 7.47 4.41 -9.29
C ASN A 99 6.71 3.12 -9.60
N GLU A 100 7.30 1.96 -9.34
CA GLU A 100 6.64 0.65 -9.52
C GLU A 100 5.39 0.53 -8.64
N ASN A 101 5.45 1.10 -7.43
CA ASN A 101 4.35 1.09 -6.48
C ASN A 101 3.46 2.34 -6.55
N ARG A 102 3.63 3.20 -7.57
CA ARG A 102 2.98 4.52 -7.64
C ARG A 102 1.47 4.45 -7.52
N GLN A 103 0.84 3.58 -8.32
CA GLN A 103 -0.62 3.43 -8.32
C GLN A 103 -1.13 3.00 -6.94
N LEU A 104 -0.44 2.06 -6.28
CA LEU A 104 -0.80 1.63 -4.94
C LEU A 104 -0.74 2.81 -3.96
N VAL A 105 0.35 3.57 -3.97
CA VAL A 105 0.53 4.73 -3.08
C VAL A 105 -0.54 5.78 -3.33
N GLU A 106 -0.86 6.07 -4.58
CA GLU A 106 -1.89 7.05 -4.96
C GLU A 106 -3.31 6.61 -4.56
N GLU A 107 -3.63 5.31 -4.70
CA GLU A 107 -4.92 4.76 -4.27
C GLU A 107 -5.08 4.67 -2.75
N THR A 108 -3.97 4.69 -2.00
CA THR A 108 -3.98 4.35 -0.58
C THR A 108 -3.56 5.49 0.34
N THR A 109 -2.89 6.53 -0.16
CA THR A 109 -2.35 7.62 0.65
C THR A 109 -2.74 8.98 0.06
N GLU A 110 -2.55 10.05 0.82
CA GLU A 110 -2.74 11.44 0.35
C GLU A 110 -1.52 11.98 -0.43
N ILE A 111 -0.59 11.10 -0.85
CA ILE A 111 0.63 11.52 -1.54
C ILE A 111 0.31 11.84 -3.00
N GLU A 112 0.65 13.06 -3.43
CA GLU A 112 0.69 13.44 -4.85
C GLU A 112 1.88 12.75 -5.52
N THR A 113 1.69 11.51 -5.96
CA THR A 113 2.79 10.63 -6.34
C THR A 113 3.60 11.12 -7.55
N GLN A 114 2.94 11.77 -8.52
CA GLN A 114 3.62 12.39 -9.66
C GLN A 114 4.54 13.53 -9.21
N ALA A 115 4.06 14.43 -8.36
CA ALA A 115 4.84 15.55 -7.86
C ALA A 115 6.06 15.07 -7.05
N VAL A 116 5.85 14.07 -6.17
CA VAL A 116 6.94 13.47 -5.40
C VAL A 116 7.96 12.78 -6.31
N TYR A 117 7.52 12.06 -7.33
CA TYR A 117 8.43 11.42 -8.27
C TYR A 117 9.29 12.44 -9.04
N ASP A 118 8.67 13.51 -9.53
CA ASP A 118 9.38 14.57 -10.26
C ASP A 118 10.38 15.30 -9.34
N GLU A 119 9.98 15.56 -8.09
CA GLU A 119 10.86 16.14 -7.07
C GLU A 119 12.05 15.23 -6.76
N LEU A 120 11.83 13.93 -6.52
CA LEU A 120 12.90 12.99 -6.22
C LEU A 120 13.88 12.84 -7.39
N ASN A 121 13.39 12.81 -8.64
CA ASN A 121 14.27 12.78 -9.82
C ASN A 121 15.08 14.06 -9.96
N LYS A 122 14.45 15.23 -9.76
CA LYS A 122 15.15 16.51 -9.77
C LYS A 122 16.25 16.55 -8.70
N LEU A 123 15.94 16.11 -7.50
CA LEU A 123 16.90 16.04 -6.39
C LEU A 123 18.04 15.06 -6.67
N LEU A 124 17.73 13.89 -7.24
CA LEU A 124 18.72 12.90 -7.68
C LEU A 124 19.68 13.52 -8.69
N THR A 125 19.16 14.12 -9.78
CA THR A 125 19.98 14.78 -10.81
C THR A 125 20.88 15.85 -10.18
N ASN A 126 20.31 16.76 -9.38
CA ASN A 126 21.06 17.81 -8.72
C ASN A 126 22.17 17.26 -7.80
N PHE A 127 21.86 16.22 -7.02
CA PHE A 127 22.81 15.59 -6.12
C PHE A 127 23.95 14.88 -6.87
N SER A 128 23.63 14.16 -7.95
CA SER A 128 24.61 13.44 -8.77
C SER A 128 25.52 14.41 -9.53
N GLU A 129 24.96 15.46 -10.14
CA GLU A 129 25.69 16.42 -10.97
C GLU A 129 26.45 17.49 -10.19
N ALA A 130 26.08 17.74 -8.93
CA ALA A 130 26.77 18.69 -8.07
C ALA A 130 28.28 18.40 -7.99
N LYS A 131 29.10 19.44 -8.20
CA LYS A 131 30.57 19.31 -8.16
C LYS A 131 31.13 19.62 -6.78
N ALA A 132 30.55 20.59 -6.08
CA ALA A 132 30.99 20.98 -4.75
C ALA A 132 30.38 20.05 -3.69
N VAL A 133 31.20 19.69 -2.69
CA VAL A 133 30.74 18.89 -1.54
C VAL A 133 29.66 19.63 -0.74
N GLY A 134 29.72 20.96 -0.70
CA GLY A 134 28.67 21.80 -0.09
C GLY A 134 27.31 21.58 -0.76
N ASP A 135 27.24 21.71 -2.09
CA ASP A 135 26.02 21.49 -2.86
C ASP A 135 25.49 20.06 -2.69
N LYS A 136 26.37 19.05 -2.73
CA LYS A 136 25.98 17.65 -2.46
C LYS A 136 25.38 17.47 -1.07
N LYS A 137 25.93 18.15 -0.06
CA LYS A 137 25.37 18.13 1.29
C LYS A 137 23.99 18.77 1.33
N ASP A 138 23.82 19.91 0.68
CA ASP A 138 22.55 20.64 0.68
C ASP A 138 21.45 19.84 -0.05
N PHE A 139 21.75 19.29 -1.23
CA PHE A 139 20.83 18.39 -1.93
C PHE A 139 20.59 17.10 -1.15
N GLY A 140 21.62 16.52 -0.52
CA GLY A 140 21.47 15.35 0.33
C GLY A 140 20.54 15.59 1.53
N ASN A 141 20.57 16.79 2.12
CA ASN A 141 19.64 17.18 3.17
C ASN A 141 18.21 17.42 2.64
N GLN A 142 18.07 17.99 1.44
CA GLN A 142 16.75 18.13 0.79
C GLN A 142 16.14 16.76 0.49
N ILE A 143 16.93 15.81 -0.04
CA ILE A 143 16.52 14.41 -0.24
C ILE A 143 16.04 13.82 1.07
N ARG A 144 16.83 13.94 2.15
CA ARG A 144 16.44 13.45 3.47
C ARG A 144 15.09 14.01 3.92
N LEU A 145 14.86 15.31 3.75
CA LEU A 145 13.59 15.96 4.12
C LEU A 145 12.41 15.48 3.27
N ALA A 146 12.60 15.31 1.96
CA ALA A 146 11.57 14.75 1.09
C ALA A 146 11.21 13.31 1.50
N ILE A 147 12.21 12.50 1.83
CA ILE A 147 12.01 11.14 2.34
C ILE A 147 11.31 11.16 3.72
N ASP A 148 11.64 12.10 4.61
CA ASP A 148 10.95 12.26 5.90
C ASP A 148 9.45 12.50 5.73
N ASP A 149 9.06 13.35 4.77
CA ASP A 149 7.66 13.63 4.46
C ASP A 149 6.94 12.38 3.91
N ILE A 150 7.57 11.64 3.00
CA ILE A 150 7.03 10.37 2.50
C ILE A 150 6.83 9.38 3.65
N ILE A 151 7.83 9.22 4.52
CA ILE A 151 7.75 8.35 5.70
C ILE A 151 6.59 8.76 6.59
N PHE A 152 6.42 10.05 6.86
CA PHE A 152 5.35 10.57 7.70
C PHE A 152 3.98 10.22 7.11
N LYS A 153 3.76 10.50 5.82
CA LYS A 153 2.49 10.24 5.13
C LYS A 153 2.16 8.75 5.05
N ILE A 154 3.12 7.90 4.68
CA ILE A 154 2.91 6.44 4.62
C ILE A 154 2.65 5.87 6.01
N ARG A 155 3.40 6.31 7.03
CA ARG A 155 3.22 5.82 8.40
C ARG A 155 1.85 6.19 8.96
N LYS A 156 1.42 7.44 8.74
CA LYS A 156 0.08 7.90 9.12
C LYS A 156 -1.00 6.97 8.55
N GLU A 157 -0.91 6.64 7.26
CA GLU A 157 -1.87 5.76 6.60
C GLU A 157 -1.85 4.32 7.16
N ILE A 158 -0.66 3.77 7.44
CA ILE A 158 -0.54 2.43 8.04
C ILE A 158 -1.18 2.42 9.44
N ASP A 159 -0.89 3.43 10.26
CA ASP A 159 -1.43 3.56 11.62
C ASP A 159 -2.96 3.76 11.57
N ASP A 160 -3.49 4.54 10.64
CA ASP A 160 -4.93 4.73 10.40
C ASP A 160 -5.62 3.43 9.91
N ARG A 161 -4.94 2.63 9.11
CA ARG A 161 -5.44 1.32 8.65
C ARG A 161 -5.51 0.29 9.76
N ASN A 162 -4.53 0.30 10.66
CA ASN A 162 -4.40 -0.61 11.78
C ASN A 162 -5.35 -0.24 12.93
N SER A 163 -5.53 1.05 13.23
CA SER A 163 -6.49 1.50 14.25
C SER A 163 -7.94 1.16 13.90
N LYS A 164 -8.28 1.11 12.60
CA LYS A 164 -9.60 0.68 12.09
C LYS A 164 -9.79 -0.85 12.07
N ILE A 165 -8.88 -1.63 12.65
CA ILE A 165 -8.98 -3.10 12.77
C ILE A 165 -9.38 -3.51 14.22
N GLU A 166 -9.24 -2.60 15.19
CA GLU A 166 -9.76 -2.74 16.56
C GLU A 166 -11.17 -2.15 16.70
#